data_AF-A0A524LZI1-F1
#
_entry.id   AF-A0A524LZI1-F1
#
_cell.length_a   1.000
_cell.length_b   1.000
_cell.length_c   1.000
_cell.angle_alpha   90.00
_cell.angle_beta   90.00
_cell.angle_gamma   90.00
#
_symmetry.space_group_name_H-M   'P 1'
#
loop_
_entity.id
_entity.type
_entity.pdbx_description
1 polymer ?
#
loop_
_entity_poly.entity_id
_entity_poly.type
_entity_poly.pdbx_seq_one_letter_code
_entity_poly.pdbx_strand_id
1 'polypeptide(L)'
;MGRRITTRYPYTGSTGKLKEFFNGKEDGTLLPMHERTIPQIIDTQYLSQLGFTTHEHGYVTRILKKLDLIDDDLIPTNNYRKYVGYTYDKHRRNFLTQLVKRIYIDLFIVRPDAWKRETHRLQPFFETAHRTNPVSQDAIRIMITTFRCLTILCSFQDEEPEITSIIRRLDSIPKTVDIQQGTAQREFANLTNDQEDQFLQSIACLDIEAYRASIVLAWTAVADYIRRYFEIDDFQQLRDLGGNLSSVTDVRDLLDGIFDKPMIDALKETYRAKVGSQIGPIYSKLDSLRIRRNSAAHPSDQEPERVEALAFIIECMTAIERLTPKKQEHFRA
;
A
#
# COMPACT_ATOMS: atom_id res chain seq x y z
N MET A 1 -3.19 29.53 -32.90
CA MET A 1 -2.94 28.69 -31.71
C MET A 1 -3.87 27.49 -31.74
N GLY A 2 -3.36 26.28 -32.04
CA GLY A 2 -4.18 25.07 -32.03
C GLY A 2 -4.59 24.70 -30.60
N ARG A 3 -5.87 24.46 -30.36
CA ARG A 3 -6.38 23.92 -29.08
C ARG A 3 -5.63 22.63 -28.79
N ARG A 4 -4.85 22.58 -27.69
CA ARG A 4 -4.22 21.34 -27.23
C ARG A 4 -5.32 20.41 -26.73
N ILE A 5 -5.65 19.40 -27.52
CA ILE A 5 -6.56 18.34 -27.09
C ILE A 5 -5.84 17.56 -25.98
N THR A 6 -6.31 17.68 -24.75
CA THR A 6 -5.90 16.83 -23.63
C THR A 6 -6.54 15.46 -23.84
N THR A 7 -5.75 14.48 -24.26
CA THR A 7 -6.23 13.10 -24.38
C THR A 7 -6.31 12.45 -23.00
N ARG A 8 -7.27 11.54 -22.83
CA ARG A 8 -7.47 10.82 -21.56
C ARG A 8 -6.25 9.96 -21.23
N TYR A 9 -5.74 9.25 -22.23
CA TYR A 9 -4.54 8.42 -22.13
C TYR A 9 -3.36 9.12 -22.80
N PRO A 10 -2.21 9.29 -22.12
CA PRO A 10 -1.03 9.89 -22.69
C PRO A 10 -0.37 8.90 -23.68
N TYR A 11 0.22 9.42 -24.74
CA TYR A 11 0.86 8.60 -25.78
C TYR A 11 2.08 9.29 -26.34
N THR A 12 2.99 8.54 -26.95
CA THR A 12 4.15 9.06 -27.68
C THR A 12 4.42 8.22 -28.92
N GLY A 13 4.76 8.88 -30.03
CA GLY A 13 5.21 8.19 -31.25
C GLY A 13 6.58 7.51 -31.11
N SER A 14 7.31 7.81 -30.03
CA SER A 14 8.71 7.42 -29.85
C SER A 14 8.87 6.47 -28.66
N THR A 15 8.15 5.36 -28.70
CA THR A 15 8.15 4.35 -27.62
C THR A 15 9.51 3.71 -27.40
N GLY A 16 10.35 3.59 -28.45
CA GLY A 16 11.74 3.14 -28.31
C GLY A 16 12.55 4.03 -27.36
N LYS A 17 12.53 5.35 -27.60
CA LYS A 17 13.20 6.33 -26.72
C LYS A 17 12.59 6.38 -25.33
N LEU A 18 11.27 6.17 -25.19
CA LEU A 18 10.64 6.04 -23.88
C LEU A 18 11.18 4.81 -23.12
N LYS A 19 11.35 3.67 -23.80
CA LYS A 19 11.97 2.48 -23.21
C LYS A 19 13.42 2.76 -22.80
N GLU A 20 14.21 3.39 -23.67
CA GLU A 20 15.59 3.81 -23.39
C GLU A 20 15.66 4.83 -22.24
N PHE A 21 14.67 5.71 -22.11
CA PHE A 21 14.61 6.65 -20.99
C PHE A 21 14.60 5.91 -19.65
N PHE A 22 13.80 4.85 -19.52
CA PHE A 22 13.70 4.06 -18.28
C PHE A 22 14.86 3.08 -18.10
N ASN A 23 15.23 2.33 -19.15
CA ASN A 23 16.18 1.21 -19.07
C ASN A 23 17.61 1.55 -19.52
N GLY A 24 17.84 2.75 -20.03
CA GLY A 24 19.10 3.07 -20.69
C GLY A 24 19.15 2.51 -22.11
N LYS A 25 20.23 2.81 -22.82
CA LYS A 25 20.52 2.24 -24.14
C LYS A 25 21.40 1.01 -23.99
N GLU A 26 21.21 0.05 -24.88
CA GLU A 26 21.98 -1.21 -24.92
C GLU A 26 23.47 -0.97 -25.19
N ASP A 27 23.81 0.11 -25.89
CA ASP A 27 25.19 0.54 -26.17
C ASP A 27 25.86 1.30 -25.00
N GLY A 28 25.15 1.49 -23.88
CA GLY A 28 25.65 2.21 -22.70
C GLY A 28 25.76 3.73 -22.87
N THR A 29 25.40 4.30 -24.03
CA THR A 29 25.47 5.75 -24.27
C THR A 29 24.45 6.53 -23.45
N LEU A 30 23.46 5.84 -22.89
CA LEU A 30 22.49 6.39 -21.96
C LEU A 30 22.31 5.43 -20.79
N LEU A 31 22.69 5.87 -19.59
CA LEU A 31 22.45 5.10 -18.36
C LEU A 31 20.95 4.93 -18.11
N PRO A 32 20.50 3.84 -17.47
CA PRO A 32 19.13 3.71 -16.98
C PRO A 32 18.72 4.85 -16.06
N MET A 33 17.42 5.19 -16.02
CA MET A 33 16.91 6.29 -15.18
C MET A 33 17.31 6.17 -13.70
N HIS A 34 17.37 4.96 -13.17
CA HIS A 34 17.71 4.69 -11.77
C HIS A 34 19.20 4.84 -11.44
N GLU A 35 20.06 4.92 -12.45
CA GLU A 35 21.50 5.12 -12.30
C GLU A 35 21.92 6.58 -12.54
N ARG A 36 20.97 7.44 -12.95
CA ARG A 36 21.22 8.86 -13.19
C ARG A 36 21.02 9.68 -11.92
N THR A 37 21.79 10.75 -11.79
CA THR A 37 21.52 11.79 -10.78
C THR A 37 20.11 12.36 -10.98
N ILE A 38 19.38 12.53 -9.89
CA ILE A 38 18.03 13.11 -9.92
C ILE A 38 18.15 14.57 -10.38
N PRO A 39 17.54 14.95 -11.53
CA PRO A 39 17.61 16.32 -12.02
C PRO A 39 16.78 17.26 -11.13
N GLN A 40 17.10 18.55 -11.11
CA GLN A 40 16.26 19.55 -10.43
C GLN A 40 14.95 19.79 -11.20
N ILE A 41 15.01 19.78 -12.53
CA ILE A 41 13.88 19.97 -13.44
C ILE A 41 14.03 19.05 -14.67
N ILE A 42 12.91 18.51 -15.17
CA ILE A 42 12.85 17.68 -16.40
C ILE A 42 12.23 18.52 -17.52
N ASP A 43 12.98 19.53 -17.97
CA ASP A 43 12.58 20.45 -19.03
C ASP A 43 12.94 19.96 -20.44
N THR A 44 12.70 20.80 -21.44
CA THR A 44 13.04 20.49 -22.84
C THR A 44 14.54 20.32 -23.07
N GLN A 45 15.38 21.02 -22.30
CA GLN A 45 16.83 20.91 -22.40
C GLN A 45 17.30 19.55 -21.90
N TYR A 46 16.81 19.14 -20.72
CA TYR A 46 17.07 17.81 -20.16
C TYR A 46 16.62 16.70 -21.12
N LEU A 47 15.38 16.77 -21.64
CA LEU A 47 14.90 15.77 -22.59
C LEU A 47 15.71 15.73 -23.90
N SER A 48 16.23 16.87 -24.36
CA SER A 48 17.10 16.92 -25.54
C SER A 48 18.43 16.21 -25.31
N GLN A 49 19.02 16.34 -24.12
CA GLN A 49 20.24 15.61 -23.74
C GLN A 49 20.04 14.08 -23.74
N LEU A 50 18.80 13.63 -23.48
CA LEU A 50 18.42 12.21 -23.54
C LEU A 50 18.02 11.75 -24.96
N GLY A 51 18.15 12.62 -25.96
CA GLY A 51 17.90 12.30 -27.37
C GLY A 51 16.46 12.47 -27.84
N PHE A 52 15.57 13.07 -27.04
CA PHE A 52 14.22 13.40 -27.49
C PHE A 52 14.21 14.66 -28.37
N THR A 53 13.48 14.61 -29.48
CA THR A 53 13.26 15.77 -30.36
C THR A 53 12.26 16.74 -29.75
N THR A 54 12.28 18.00 -30.19
CA THR A 54 11.35 19.05 -29.71
C THR A 54 9.87 18.65 -29.85
N HIS A 55 9.53 17.89 -30.90
CA HIS A 55 8.16 17.39 -31.09
C HIS A 55 7.77 16.33 -30.06
N GLU A 56 8.73 15.54 -29.56
CA GLU A 56 8.52 14.44 -28.60
C GLU A 56 8.38 14.93 -27.16
N HIS A 57 8.99 16.08 -26.80
CA HIS A 57 9.03 16.59 -25.43
C HIS A 57 7.64 16.66 -24.80
N GLY A 58 6.68 17.30 -25.47
CA GLY A 58 5.32 17.45 -24.95
C GLY A 58 4.56 16.13 -24.77
N TYR A 59 4.92 15.07 -25.49
CA TYR A 59 4.31 13.74 -25.31
C TYR A 59 4.91 13.03 -24.11
N VAL A 60 6.24 13.03 -23.99
CA VAL A 60 6.96 12.41 -22.88
C VAL A 60 6.61 13.08 -21.56
N THR A 61 6.63 14.41 -21.50
CA THR A 61 6.22 15.17 -20.31
C THR A 61 4.80 14.80 -19.86
N ARG A 62 3.85 14.63 -20.79
CA ARG A 62 2.48 14.21 -20.44
C ARG A 62 2.43 12.80 -19.85
N ILE A 63 3.25 11.87 -20.36
CA ILE A 63 3.37 10.52 -19.81
C ILE A 63 3.95 10.58 -18.39
N LEU A 64 5.06 11.30 -18.20
CA LEU A 64 5.72 11.42 -16.91
C LEU A 64 4.83 12.10 -15.85
N LYS A 65 4.10 13.15 -16.23
CA LYS A 65 3.09 13.80 -15.37
C LYS A 65 1.96 12.84 -15.00
N LYS A 66 1.42 12.08 -15.97
CA LYS A 66 0.34 11.12 -15.69
C LYS A 66 0.79 9.97 -14.79
N LEU A 67 2.02 9.49 -14.95
CA LEU A 67 2.62 8.52 -14.03
C LEU A 67 2.95 9.13 -12.66
N ASP A 68 2.80 10.45 -12.49
CA ASP A 68 3.14 11.21 -11.30
C ASP A 68 4.64 11.09 -10.96
N LEU A 69 5.49 11.04 -11.98
CA LEU A 69 6.96 11.08 -11.84
C LEU A 69 7.48 12.52 -11.85
N ILE A 70 6.75 13.43 -12.48
CA ILE A 70 7.01 14.87 -12.40
C ILE A 70 5.71 15.60 -12.10
N ASP A 71 5.80 16.73 -11.41
CA ASP A 71 4.66 17.60 -11.14
C ASP A 71 4.39 18.57 -12.30
N ASP A 72 3.53 19.56 -12.05
CA ASP A 72 3.17 20.52 -13.07
C ASP A 72 4.29 21.48 -13.47
N ASP A 73 5.23 21.72 -12.56
CA ASP A 73 6.42 22.57 -12.71
C ASP A 73 7.63 21.78 -13.25
N LEU A 74 7.40 20.52 -13.68
CA LEU A 74 8.41 19.62 -14.23
C LEU A 74 9.46 19.18 -13.19
N ILE A 75 9.16 19.30 -11.91
CA ILE A 75 10.04 18.90 -10.81
C ILE A 75 9.77 17.41 -10.50
N PRO A 76 10.83 16.60 -10.28
CA PRO A 76 10.67 15.21 -9.86
C PRO A 76 9.88 15.08 -8.55
N THR A 77 8.84 14.23 -8.58
CA THR A 77 8.01 13.93 -7.41
C THR A 77 8.66 12.90 -6.49
N ASN A 78 8.02 12.61 -5.36
CA ASN A 78 8.42 11.50 -4.51
C ASN A 78 8.37 10.13 -5.21
N ASN A 79 7.49 9.92 -6.19
CA ASN A 79 7.44 8.66 -6.94
C ASN A 79 8.64 8.53 -7.88
N TYR A 80 9.13 9.62 -8.47
CA TYR A 80 10.40 9.60 -9.22
C TYR A 80 11.57 9.22 -8.32
N ARG A 81 11.69 9.87 -7.16
CA ARG A 81 12.76 9.56 -6.18
C ARG A 81 12.69 8.11 -5.72
N LYS A 82 11.48 7.58 -5.44
CA LYS A 82 11.27 6.17 -5.11
C LYS A 82 11.70 5.25 -6.25
N TYR A 83 11.26 5.54 -7.48
CA TYR A 83 11.62 4.74 -8.65
C TYR A 83 13.14 4.68 -8.85
N VAL A 84 13.83 5.81 -8.74
CA VAL A 84 15.29 5.91 -8.85
C VAL A 84 16.00 5.24 -7.67
N GLY A 85 15.45 5.36 -6.46
CA GLY A 85 16.03 4.78 -5.25
C GLY A 85 15.95 3.26 -5.15
N TYR A 86 15.14 2.59 -5.97
CA TYR A 86 15.10 1.13 -6.00
C TYR A 86 16.35 0.54 -6.66
N THR A 87 17.19 -0.09 -5.86
CA THR A 87 18.40 -0.79 -6.29
C THR A 87 18.11 -2.10 -7.02
N TYR A 88 17.02 -2.78 -6.65
CA TYR A 88 16.61 -4.05 -7.25
C TYR A 88 15.63 -3.83 -8.42
N ASP A 89 15.94 -4.40 -9.60
CA ASP A 89 15.11 -4.30 -10.80
C ASP A 89 13.66 -4.75 -10.55
N LYS A 90 13.47 -5.86 -9.85
CA LYS A 90 12.13 -6.37 -9.51
C LYS A 90 11.28 -5.34 -8.77
N HIS A 91 11.82 -4.68 -7.74
CA HIS A 91 11.07 -3.69 -6.96
C HIS A 91 10.71 -2.47 -7.80
N ARG A 92 11.64 -2.01 -8.63
CA ARG A 92 11.43 -0.89 -9.56
C ARG A 92 10.32 -1.20 -10.57
N ARG A 93 10.37 -2.38 -11.19
CA ARG A 93 9.37 -2.81 -12.17
C ARG A 93 8.00 -3.02 -11.53
N ASN A 94 7.94 -3.59 -10.32
CA ASN A 94 6.69 -3.71 -9.55
C ASN A 94 6.12 -2.33 -9.21
N PHE A 95 6.95 -1.39 -8.77
CA PHE A 95 6.52 -0.03 -8.49
C PHE A 95 5.96 0.65 -9.75
N LEU A 96 6.64 0.53 -10.89
CA LEU A 96 6.13 1.04 -12.16
C LEU A 96 4.82 0.38 -12.58
N THR A 97 4.65 -0.92 -12.29
CA THR A 97 3.40 -1.66 -12.53
C THR A 97 2.23 -1.02 -11.80
N GLN A 98 2.40 -0.63 -10.53
CA GLN A 98 1.38 0.07 -9.76
C GLN A 98 1.03 1.44 -10.37
N LEU A 99 2.05 2.21 -10.79
CA LEU A 99 1.82 3.50 -11.44
C LEU A 99 1.05 3.33 -12.77
N VAL A 100 1.41 2.32 -13.57
CA VAL A 100 0.74 1.98 -14.83
C VAL A 100 -0.70 1.52 -14.61
N LYS A 101 -0.95 0.64 -13.62
CA LYS A 101 -2.32 0.23 -13.26
C LYS A 101 -3.18 1.42 -12.85
N ARG A 102 -2.63 2.36 -12.08
CA ARG A 102 -3.34 3.57 -11.66
C ARG A 102 -3.77 4.45 -12.83
N ILE A 103 -2.88 4.69 -13.80
CA ILE A 103 -3.22 5.55 -14.96
C ILE A 103 -4.16 4.85 -15.96
N TYR A 104 -4.17 3.51 -15.98
CA TYR A 104 -5.04 2.69 -16.84
C TYR A 104 -6.10 1.93 -16.03
N ILE A 105 -6.56 2.50 -14.90
CA ILE A 105 -7.44 1.79 -13.96
C ILE A 105 -8.71 1.28 -14.64
N ASP A 106 -9.34 2.10 -15.49
CA ASP A 106 -10.54 1.72 -16.23
C ASP A 106 -10.29 0.52 -17.17
N LEU A 107 -9.10 0.45 -17.77
CA LEU A 107 -8.72 -0.66 -18.64
C LEU A 107 -8.55 -1.93 -17.83
N PHE A 108 -7.88 -1.85 -16.68
CA PHE A 108 -7.66 -3.02 -15.82
C PHE A 108 -8.91 -3.48 -15.08
N ILE A 109 -9.87 -2.59 -14.80
CA ILE A 109 -11.20 -2.97 -14.29
C ILE A 109 -11.93 -3.84 -15.31
N VAL A 110 -12.00 -3.39 -16.57
CA VAL A 110 -12.72 -4.13 -17.62
C VAL A 110 -11.92 -5.37 -18.08
N ARG A 111 -10.59 -5.29 -18.01
CA ARG A 111 -9.67 -6.32 -18.51
C ARG A 111 -8.46 -6.45 -17.57
N PRO A 112 -8.58 -7.22 -16.48
CA PRO A 112 -7.49 -7.40 -15.51
C PRO A 112 -6.19 -7.91 -16.13
N ASP A 113 -6.27 -8.64 -17.24
CA ASP A 113 -5.12 -9.18 -17.98
C ASP A 113 -4.75 -8.36 -19.22
N ALA A 114 -5.11 -7.08 -19.29
CA ALA A 114 -4.89 -6.21 -20.47
C ALA A 114 -3.45 -6.25 -21.01
N TRP A 115 -2.46 -6.40 -20.12
CA TRP A 115 -1.05 -6.50 -20.45
C TRP A 115 -0.68 -7.77 -21.25
N LYS A 116 -1.46 -8.85 -21.17
CA LYS A 116 -1.27 -10.08 -21.97
C LYS A 116 -1.96 -10.06 -23.34
N ARG A 117 -2.94 -9.18 -23.51
CA ARG A 117 -3.81 -9.19 -24.70
C ARG A 117 -3.05 -8.82 -25.97
N GLU A 118 -3.67 -8.97 -27.13
CA GLU A 118 -3.12 -8.44 -28.38
C GLU A 118 -3.60 -7.01 -28.64
N THR A 119 -2.88 -6.28 -29.49
CA THR A 119 -3.20 -4.89 -29.87
C THR A 119 -4.65 -4.74 -30.37
N HIS A 120 -5.08 -5.61 -31.28
CA HIS A 120 -6.43 -5.56 -31.86
C HIS A 120 -7.52 -5.76 -30.80
N ARG A 121 -7.23 -6.54 -29.74
CA ARG A 121 -8.17 -6.72 -28.64
C ARG A 121 -8.30 -5.46 -27.81
N LEU A 122 -7.23 -4.68 -27.62
CA LEU A 122 -7.24 -3.44 -26.84
C LEU A 122 -7.93 -2.27 -27.54
N GLN A 123 -7.96 -2.24 -28.87
CA GLN A 123 -8.47 -1.12 -29.66
C GLN A 123 -9.91 -0.67 -29.31
N PRO A 124 -10.92 -1.56 -29.20
CA PRO A 124 -12.29 -1.16 -28.87
C PRO A 124 -12.41 -0.39 -27.55
N PHE A 125 -11.55 -0.69 -26.57
CA PHE A 125 -11.51 0.03 -25.30
C PHE A 125 -11.07 1.48 -25.51
N PHE A 126 -9.96 1.70 -26.23
CA PHE A 126 -9.42 3.05 -26.47
C PHE A 126 -10.33 3.88 -27.37
N GLU A 127 -11.02 3.26 -28.33
CA GLU A 127 -12.07 3.89 -29.14
C GLU A 127 -13.26 4.34 -28.26
N THR A 128 -13.76 3.43 -27.42
CA THR A 128 -14.89 3.73 -26.52
C THR A 128 -14.55 4.83 -25.52
N ALA A 129 -13.34 4.81 -24.98
CA ALA A 129 -12.87 5.82 -24.01
C ALA A 129 -12.75 7.24 -24.60
N HIS A 130 -12.72 7.38 -25.93
CA HIS A 130 -12.67 8.65 -26.64
C HIS A 130 -13.94 8.94 -27.46
N ARG A 131 -15.06 8.27 -27.18
CA ARG A 131 -16.32 8.51 -27.89
C ARG A 131 -16.81 9.97 -27.77
N THR A 132 -16.59 10.61 -26.63
CA THR A 132 -17.00 12.01 -26.39
C THR A 132 -16.06 13.05 -26.99
N ASN A 133 -14.80 12.68 -27.22
CA ASN A 133 -13.80 13.54 -27.85
C ASN A 133 -12.96 12.68 -28.81
N PRO A 134 -13.46 12.43 -30.03
CA PRO A 134 -12.85 11.50 -30.97
C PRO A 134 -11.40 11.87 -31.30
N VAL A 135 -10.54 10.86 -31.33
CA VAL A 135 -9.16 10.97 -31.78
C VAL A 135 -8.96 10.15 -33.04
N SER A 136 -7.92 10.43 -33.82
CA SER A 136 -7.64 9.64 -35.03
C SER A 136 -7.29 8.18 -34.71
N GLN A 137 -7.53 7.29 -35.67
CA GLN A 137 -7.17 5.87 -35.55
C GLN A 137 -5.65 5.69 -35.33
N ASP A 138 -4.83 6.54 -35.95
CA ASP A 138 -3.39 6.57 -35.69
C ASP A 138 -3.07 6.93 -34.23
N ALA A 139 -3.77 7.91 -33.64
CA ALA A 139 -3.56 8.26 -32.23
C ALA A 139 -3.93 7.09 -31.30
N ILE A 140 -5.03 6.38 -31.58
CA ILE A 140 -5.42 5.16 -30.83
C ILE A 140 -4.33 4.10 -30.93
N ARG A 141 -3.81 3.83 -32.15
CA ARG A 141 -2.71 2.90 -32.35
C ARG A 141 -1.49 3.29 -31.51
N ILE A 142 -1.10 4.57 -31.52
CA ILE A 142 0.04 5.07 -30.74
C ILE A 142 -0.22 4.98 -29.22
N MET A 143 -1.45 5.21 -28.75
CA MET A 143 -1.83 4.98 -27.35
C MET A 143 -1.64 3.53 -26.93
N ILE A 144 -2.07 2.57 -27.76
CA ILE A 144 -1.91 1.14 -27.48
C ILE A 144 -0.42 0.76 -27.48
N THR A 145 0.36 1.25 -28.44
CA THR A 145 1.82 1.03 -28.48
C THR A 145 2.51 1.63 -27.26
N THR A 146 2.07 2.80 -26.79
CA THR A 146 2.59 3.43 -25.56
C THR A 146 2.26 2.59 -24.34
N PHE A 147 1.00 2.15 -24.19
CA PHE A 147 0.59 1.23 -23.13
C PHE A 147 1.46 -0.03 -23.13
N ARG A 148 1.63 -0.67 -24.30
CA ARG A 148 2.48 -1.86 -24.47
C ARG A 148 3.91 -1.62 -24.02
N CYS A 149 4.49 -0.51 -24.47
CA CYS A 149 5.83 -0.11 -24.07
C CYS A 149 5.95 0.01 -22.54
N LEU A 150 5.00 0.68 -21.89
CA LEU A 150 4.98 0.79 -20.43
C LEU A 150 4.83 -0.58 -19.76
N THR A 151 3.98 -1.47 -20.30
CA THR A 151 3.80 -2.81 -19.71
C THR A 151 5.04 -3.70 -19.83
N ILE A 152 5.87 -3.52 -20.86
CA ILE A 152 7.15 -4.24 -21.00
C ILE A 152 8.15 -3.81 -19.91
N LEU A 153 8.08 -2.55 -19.47
CA LEU A 153 8.90 -2.01 -18.38
C LEU A 153 8.39 -2.43 -16.99
N CYS A 154 7.18 -2.98 -16.91
CA CYS A 154 6.56 -3.44 -15.67
C CYS A 154 6.94 -4.90 -15.37
N SER A 155 6.53 -5.40 -14.21
CA SER A 155 6.53 -6.84 -13.94
C SER A 155 5.15 -7.30 -13.49
N PHE A 156 4.28 -7.51 -14.48
CA PHE A 156 2.95 -8.09 -14.24
C PHE A 156 2.98 -9.61 -14.02
N GLN A 157 4.06 -10.28 -14.42
CA GLN A 157 4.26 -11.72 -14.22
C GLN A 157 4.80 -12.04 -12.83
N ASP A 158 5.59 -11.13 -12.26
CA ASP A 158 6.16 -11.26 -10.90
C ASP A 158 5.36 -10.50 -9.85
N GLU A 159 4.11 -10.11 -10.17
CA GLU A 159 3.13 -9.81 -9.14
C GLU A 159 2.93 -11.09 -8.35
N GLU A 160 3.76 -11.28 -7.31
CA GLU A 160 3.26 -11.95 -6.13
C GLU A 160 1.93 -11.28 -5.83
N PRO A 161 0.81 -12.04 -5.76
CA PRO A 161 -0.41 -11.54 -5.17
C PRO A 161 -0.02 -10.71 -3.96
N GLU A 162 -0.63 -9.55 -3.72
CA GLU A 162 -0.28 -8.74 -2.55
C GLU A 162 -0.32 -9.61 -1.27
N ILE A 163 -1.23 -10.59 -1.27
CA ILE A 163 -1.31 -11.76 -0.40
C ILE A 163 -0.03 -12.60 -0.38
N THR A 164 0.55 -13.04 -1.49
CA THR A 164 1.85 -13.74 -1.53
C THR A 164 3.00 -12.86 -1.07
N SER A 165 2.98 -11.54 -1.28
CA SER A 165 4.00 -10.64 -0.72
C SER A 165 3.86 -10.50 0.81
N ILE A 166 2.62 -10.52 1.32
CA ILE A 166 2.29 -10.53 2.74
C ILE A 166 2.63 -11.89 3.35
N ILE A 167 2.22 -12.99 2.72
CA ILE A 167 2.56 -14.38 3.09
C ILE A 167 4.05 -14.59 3.04
N ARG A 168 4.79 -14.08 2.04
CA ARG A 168 6.25 -14.15 1.98
C ARG A 168 6.90 -13.31 3.07
N ARG A 169 6.35 -12.13 3.39
CA ARG A 169 6.77 -11.38 4.59
C ARG A 169 6.53 -12.20 5.85
N LEU A 170 5.39 -12.89 5.96
CA LEU A 170 5.01 -13.76 7.08
C LEU A 170 5.80 -15.08 7.13
N ASP A 171 6.22 -15.64 5.99
CA ASP A 171 6.99 -16.88 5.85
C ASP A 171 8.50 -16.61 5.96
N SER A 172 8.94 -15.37 5.67
CA SER A 172 10.29 -14.90 5.96
C SER A 172 10.51 -14.63 7.45
N ILE A 173 9.43 -14.64 8.25
CA ILE A 173 9.50 -14.75 9.70
C ILE A 173 9.89 -16.20 9.99
N PRO A 174 11.00 -16.47 10.69
CA PRO A 174 11.43 -17.83 10.99
C PRO A 174 10.33 -18.59 11.75
N LYS A 175 9.59 -19.44 11.04
CA LYS A 175 8.64 -20.38 11.63
C LYS A 175 9.47 -21.48 12.27
N THR A 176 9.36 -21.60 13.59
CA THR A 176 10.11 -22.49 14.49
C THR A 176 11.56 -22.09 14.76
N VAL A 177 11.85 -21.64 15.99
CA VAL A 177 12.93 -22.24 16.79
C VAL A 177 12.50 -22.29 18.24
N ASP A 178 12.72 -23.48 18.77
CA ASP A 178 12.73 -23.91 20.15
C ASP A 178 13.13 -22.84 21.17
N ILE A 179 12.50 -22.93 22.33
CA ILE A 179 12.70 -22.04 23.48
C ILE A 179 14.13 -22.29 23.99
N GLN A 180 15.11 -21.54 23.50
CA GLN A 180 16.22 -21.02 24.31
C GLN A 180 17.13 -20.05 23.54
N GLN A 181 17.24 -18.85 24.13
CA GLN A 181 18.33 -17.88 24.00
C GLN A 181 18.41 -17.02 22.72
N GLY A 182 17.94 -15.78 22.86
CA GLY A 182 18.85 -14.64 22.75
C GLY A 182 18.95 -13.94 21.39
N THR A 183 18.25 -12.80 21.29
CA THR A 183 18.69 -11.60 20.54
C THR A 183 18.61 -11.59 19.00
N ALA A 184 17.44 -11.91 18.43
CA ALA A 184 17.08 -11.49 17.05
C ALA A 184 15.55 -11.29 16.80
N GLN A 185 14.75 -11.00 17.82
CA GLN A 185 13.28 -10.88 17.75
C GLN A 185 12.81 -9.42 17.73
N ARG A 186 12.68 -8.72 16.60
CA ARG A 186 12.28 -7.28 16.65
C ARG A 186 11.23 -6.73 15.68
N GLU A 187 10.59 -7.50 14.81
CA GLU A 187 9.51 -6.90 13.98
C GLU A 187 8.11 -7.58 14.09
N PHE A 188 8.01 -8.74 14.75
CA PHE A 188 6.72 -9.34 15.19
C PHE A 188 6.76 -9.87 16.64
N ALA A 189 7.81 -9.54 17.40
CA ALA A 189 8.13 -10.16 18.69
C ALA A 189 7.06 -10.01 19.80
N ASN A 190 6.01 -9.21 19.57
CA ASN A 190 4.97 -8.95 20.57
C ASN A 190 3.61 -9.53 20.19
N LEU A 191 3.45 -10.06 18.97
CA LEU A 191 2.26 -10.83 18.65
C LEU A 191 2.41 -12.25 19.19
N THR A 192 1.30 -12.79 19.65
CA THR A 192 1.22 -14.17 20.10
C THR A 192 0.80 -15.05 18.93
N ASN A 193 1.05 -16.37 18.99
CA ASN A 193 0.66 -17.29 17.92
C ASN A 193 -0.83 -17.17 17.60
N ASP A 194 -1.67 -16.94 18.61
CA ASP A 194 -3.12 -16.77 18.43
C ASP A 194 -3.46 -15.49 17.67
N GLN A 195 -2.76 -14.38 17.95
CA GLN A 195 -2.97 -13.10 17.26
C GLN A 195 -2.47 -13.15 15.82
N GLU A 196 -1.34 -13.80 15.58
CA GLU A 196 -0.83 -14.05 14.22
C GLU A 196 -1.82 -14.91 13.43
N ASP A 197 -2.29 -16.01 14.01
CA ASP A 197 -3.28 -16.89 13.39
C ASP A 197 -4.58 -16.15 13.06
N GLN A 198 -5.05 -15.27 13.95
CA GLN A 198 -6.22 -14.43 13.68
C GLN A 198 -6.02 -13.48 12.49
N PHE A 199 -4.84 -12.89 12.32
CA PHE A 199 -4.53 -12.09 11.12
C PHE A 199 -4.43 -12.95 9.86
N LEU A 200 -3.85 -14.14 9.95
CA LEU A 200 -3.78 -15.09 8.83
C LEU A 200 -5.18 -15.53 8.38
N GLN A 201 -6.05 -15.89 9.33
CA GLN A 201 -7.44 -16.24 9.05
C GLN A 201 -8.21 -15.04 8.47
N SER A 202 -7.97 -13.84 8.99
CA SER A 202 -8.55 -12.60 8.43
C SER A 202 -8.16 -12.40 6.96
N ILE A 203 -6.90 -12.65 6.60
CA ILE A 203 -6.44 -12.60 5.21
C ILE A 203 -7.09 -13.70 4.37
N ALA A 204 -7.17 -14.93 4.88
CA ALA A 204 -7.82 -16.04 4.19
C ALA A 204 -9.31 -15.76 3.88
N CYS A 205 -10.00 -15.02 4.75
CA CYS A 205 -11.37 -14.56 4.49
C CYS A 205 -11.47 -13.65 3.25
N LEU A 206 -10.40 -12.92 2.86
CA LEU A 206 -10.41 -12.11 1.65
C LEU A 206 -10.50 -12.96 0.38
N ASP A 207 -9.96 -14.18 0.39
CA ASP A 207 -9.90 -15.06 -0.78
C ASP A 207 -11.23 -15.77 -1.06
N ILE A 208 -12.05 -15.95 -0.03
CA ILE A 208 -13.40 -16.52 -0.13
C ILE A 208 -14.50 -15.44 -0.10
N GLU A 209 -14.12 -14.19 -0.31
CA GLU A 209 -15.03 -13.02 -0.33
C GLU A 209 -15.82 -12.81 0.97
N ALA A 210 -15.32 -13.34 2.09
CA ALA A 210 -15.90 -13.19 3.42
C ALA A 210 -15.37 -11.90 4.11
N TYR A 211 -15.55 -10.75 3.45
CA TYR A 211 -14.92 -9.48 3.85
C TYR A 211 -15.32 -8.98 5.24
N ARG A 212 -16.57 -9.22 5.67
CA ARG A 212 -17.02 -8.88 7.02
C ARG A 212 -16.33 -9.73 8.09
N ALA A 213 -16.20 -11.03 7.84
CA ALA A 213 -15.48 -11.95 8.72
C ALA A 213 -13.99 -11.56 8.82
N SER A 214 -13.39 -11.16 7.68
CA SER A 214 -12.03 -10.63 7.64
C SER A 214 -11.85 -9.45 8.61
N ILE A 215 -12.72 -8.43 8.54
CA ILE A 215 -12.69 -7.26 9.43
C ILE A 215 -12.82 -7.67 10.90
N VAL A 216 -13.77 -8.57 11.22
CA VAL A 216 -13.99 -9.03 12.59
C VAL A 216 -12.76 -9.77 13.12
N LEU A 217 -12.17 -10.69 12.36
CA LEU A 217 -10.99 -11.45 12.77
C LEU A 217 -9.75 -10.57 12.97
N ALA A 218 -9.51 -9.59 12.08
CA ALA A 218 -8.40 -8.65 12.24
C ALA A 218 -8.52 -7.83 13.53
N TRP A 219 -9.74 -7.43 13.88
CA TRP A 219 -10.00 -6.73 15.12
C TRP A 219 -9.86 -7.62 16.34
N THR A 220 -10.24 -8.90 16.27
CA THR A 220 -10.03 -9.86 17.36
C THR A 220 -8.56 -9.92 17.78
N ALA A 221 -7.63 -9.87 16.81
CA ALA A 221 -6.20 -9.80 17.10
C ALA A 221 -5.78 -8.52 17.82
N VAL A 222 -6.33 -7.37 17.42
CA VAL A 222 -6.10 -6.09 18.13
C VAL A 222 -6.66 -6.13 19.54
N ALA A 223 -7.88 -6.64 19.72
CA ALA A 223 -8.51 -6.74 21.03
C ALA A 223 -7.74 -7.67 21.96
N ASP A 224 -7.30 -8.84 21.47
CA ASP A 224 -6.44 -9.75 22.22
C ASP A 224 -5.12 -9.09 22.63
N TYR A 225 -4.48 -8.36 21.71
CA TYR A 225 -3.26 -7.62 22.01
C TYR A 225 -3.45 -6.59 23.13
N ILE A 226 -4.55 -5.84 23.11
CA ILE A 226 -4.86 -4.86 24.18
C ILE A 226 -5.13 -5.56 25.52
N ARG A 227 -5.78 -6.73 25.53
CA ARG A 227 -5.99 -7.48 26.77
C ARG A 227 -4.67 -7.94 27.38
N ARG A 228 -3.81 -8.53 26.56
CA ARG A 228 -2.47 -8.96 27.01
C ARG A 228 -1.60 -7.80 27.48
N TYR A 229 -1.80 -6.59 26.94
CA TYR A 229 -1.13 -5.40 27.46
C TYR A 229 -1.42 -5.18 28.95
N PHE A 230 -2.65 -5.43 29.41
CA PHE A 230 -3.02 -5.33 30.83
C PHE A 230 -2.62 -6.56 31.65
N GLU A 231 -2.45 -7.73 31.02
CA GLU A 231 -1.93 -8.91 31.72
C GLU A 231 -0.47 -8.72 32.19
N ILE A 232 0.33 -7.91 31.49
CA ILE A 232 1.75 -7.70 31.80
C ILE A 232 1.97 -7.22 33.24
N ASP A 233 1.05 -6.42 33.79
CA ASP A 233 1.11 -5.93 35.16
C ASP A 233 0.02 -6.52 36.05
N ASP A 234 -0.44 -7.73 35.72
CA ASP A 234 -1.47 -8.45 36.47
C ASP A 234 -2.73 -7.59 36.68
N PHE A 235 -3.09 -6.81 35.63
CA PHE A 235 -4.23 -5.89 35.58
C PHE A 235 -4.21 -4.76 36.61
N GLN A 236 -3.08 -4.49 37.27
CA GLN A 236 -3.01 -3.47 38.31
C GLN A 236 -3.37 -2.08 37.78
N GLN A 237 -2.86 -1.72 36.59
CA GLN A 237 -3.20 -0.49 35.89
C GLN A 237 -4.72 -0.31 35.67
N LEU A 238 -5.47 -1.39 35.44
CA LEU A 238 -6.93 -1.32 35.30
C LEU A 238 -7.60 -1.08 36.63
N ARG A 239 -7.16 -1.78 37.68
CA ARG A 239 -7.75 -1.63 39.02
C ARG A 239 -7.55 -0.24 39.59
N ASP A 240 -6.40 0.37 39.30
CA ASP A 240 -6.07 1.74 39.74
C ASP A 240 -6.99 2.80 39.11
N LEU A 241 -7.62 2.53 37.96
CA LEU A 241 -8.62 3.43 37.36
C LEU A 241 -9.96 3.41 38.13
N GLY A 242 -10.21 2.40 38.96
CA GLY A 242 -11.42 2.26 39.78
C GLY A 242 -12.69 1.86 39.02
N GLY A 243 -13.85 1.98 39.68
CA GLY A 243 -15.15 1.61 39.13
C GLY A 243 -15.27 0.12 38.81
N ASN A 244 -15.93 -0.23 37.71
CA ASN A 244 -16.13 -1.62 37.28
C ASN A 244 -14.82 -2.32 36.85
N LEU A 245 -13.72 -1.58 36.69
CA LEU A 245 -12.40 -2.15 36.36
C LEU A 245 -11.66 -2.66 37.61
N SER A 246 -12.08 -2.23 38.81
CA SER A 246 -11.44 -2.61 40.07
C SER A 246 -11.57 -4.10 40.42
N SER A 247 -12.56 -4.79 39.84
CA SER A 247 -12.79 -6.23 40.05
C SER A 247 -12.09 -7.12 39.02
N VAL A 248 -11.38 -6.56 38.03
CA VAL A 248 -10.70 -7.35 37.00
C VAL A 248 -9.47 -8.03 37.59
N THR A 249 -9.48 -9.36 37.55
CA THR A 249 -8.41 -10.23 38.06
C THR A 249 -7.84 -11.14 36.99
N ASP A 250 -8.61 -11.44 35.95
CA ASP A 250 -8.13 -12.20 34.80
C ASP A 250 -8.68 -11.67 33.46
N VAL A 251 -8.24 -12.29 32.36
CA VAL A 251 -8.66 -11.92 31.00
C VAL A 251 -10.13 -12.24 30.71
N ARG A 252 -10.72 -13.22 31.40
CA ARG A 252 -12.12 -13.64 31.22
C ARG A 252 -13.06 -12.58 31.79
N ASP A 253 -12.68 -11.93 32.89
CA ASP A 253 -13.41 -10.77 33.41
C ASP A 253 -13.57 -9.67 32.35
N LEU A 254 -12.53 -9.47 31.52
CA LEU A 254 -12.58 -8.54 30.38
C LEU A 254 -13.50 -9.03 29.26
N LEU A 255 -13.54 -10.34 29.00
CA LEU A 255 -14.39 -10.91 27.94
C LEU A 255 -15.88 -10.89 28.31
N ASP A 256 -16.21 -11.19 29.56
CA ASP A 256 -17.59 -11.39 30.00
C ASP A 256 -18.27 -10.07 30.43
N GLY A 257 -17.49 -9.08 30.90
CA GLY A 257 -18.03 -7.85 31.48
C GLY A 257 -17.66 -6.56 30.75
N ILE A 258 -16.63 -6.57 29.89
CA ILE A 258 -16.01 -5.34 29.37
C ILE A 258 -15.99 -5.32 27.85
N PHE A 259 -16.93 -4.57 27.28
CA PHE A 259 -16.95 -4.30 25.84
C PHE A 259 -15.73 -3.48 25.41
N ASP A 260 -15.42 -3.53 24.11
CA ASP A 260 -14.25 -2.87 23.53
C ASP A 260 -14.07 -1.40 23.87
N LYS A 261 -15.15 -0.63 23.98
CA LYS A 261 -15.04 0.82 24.21
C LYS A 261 -14.45 1.12 25.59
N PRO A 262 -15.00 0.60 26.71
CA PRO A 262 -14.34 0.65 28.01
C PRO A 262 -12.87 0.19 28.00
N MET A 263 -12.54 -0.88 27.26
CA MET A 263 -11.17 -1.37 27.16
C MET A 263 -10.23 -0.37 26.47
N ILE A 264 -10.66 0.24 25.36
CA ILE A 264 -9.89 1.27 24.64
C ILE A 264 -9.76 2.55 25.49
N ASP A 265 -10.80 2.90 26.27
CA ASP A 265 -10.76 4.03 27.20
C ASP A 265 -9.75 3.80 28.32
N ALA A 266 -9.76 2.60 28.91
CA ALA A 266 -8.78 2.21 29.91
C ALA A 266 -7.36 2.27 29.34
N LEU A 267 -7.16 1.75 28.12
CA LEU A 267 -5.86 1.79 27.44
C LEU A 267 -5.40 3.23 27.23
N LYS A 268 -6.29 4.14 26.85
CA LYS A 268 -5.96 5.55 26.68
C LYS A 268 -5.42 6.15 27.98
N GLU A 269 -6.09 5.92 29.10
CA GLU A 269 -5.72 6.52 30.38
C GLU A 269 -4.43 5.91 30.94
N THR A 270 -4.26 4.59 30.86
CA THR A 270 -3.04 3.92 31.34
C THR A 270 -1.83 4.26 30.45
N TYR A 271 -2.03 4.32 29.13
CA TYR A 271 -0.96 4.60 28.18
C TYR A 271 -0.62 6.11 28.14
N ARG A 272 -1.58 7.01 28.38
CA ARG A 272 -1.34 8.45 28.55
C ARG A 272 -0.32 8.73 29.66
N ALA A 273 -0.39 7.99 30.77
CA ALA A 273 0.59 8.12 31.85
C ALA A 273 2.03 7.80 31.40
N LYS A 274 2.20 6.93 30.40
CA LYS A 274 3.52 6.49 29.90
C LYS A 274 4.05 7.33 28.74
N VAL A 275 3.20 7.74 27.79
CA VAL A 275 3.63 8.41 26.54
C VAL A 275 3.10 9.85 26.37
N GLY A 276 2.36 10.36 27.36
CA GLY A 276 1.83 11.72 27.35
C GLY A 276 0.83 11.96 26.21
N SER A 277 0.99 13.07 25.50
CA SER A 277 0.05 13.51 24.44
C SER A 277 0.06 12.64 23.18
N GLN A 278 1.06 11.76 23.01
CA GLN A 278 1.22 10.94 21.80
C GLN A 278 0.16 9.83 21.65
N ILE A 279 -0.55 9.48 22.72
CA ILE A 279 -1.61 8.45 22.67
C ILE A 279 -2.86 8.92 21.93
N GLY A 280 -3.10 10.24 21.82
CA GLY A 280 -4.33 10.79 21.25
C GLY A 280 -4.65 10.27 19.84
N PRO A 281 -3.72 10.40 18.88
CA PRO A 281 -3.91 9.88 17.52
C PRO A 281 -4.13 8.36 17.45
N ILE A 282 -3.46 7.57 18.31
CA ILE A 282 -3.61 6.11 18.35
C ILE A 282 -5.00 5.74 18.88
N TYR A 283 -5.43 6.38 19.97
CA TYR A 283 -6.77 6.19 20.53
C TYR A 283 -7.88 6.48 19.52
N SER A 284 -7.81 7.64 18.83
CA SER A 284 -8.79 7.98 17.80
C SER A 284 -8.82 6.95 16.67
N LYS A 285 -7.67 6.36 16.34
CA LYS A 285 -7.58 5.29 15.34
C LYS A 285 -8.22 4.00 15.83
N LEU A 286 -7.96 3.58 17.06
CA LEU A 286 -8.56 2.38 17.66
C LEU A 286 -10.08 2.49 17.76
N ASP A 287 -10.61 3.65 18.17
CA ASP A 287 -12.07 3.85 18.24
C ASP A 287 -12.71 3.84 16.84
N SER A 288 -12.03 4.40 15.83
CA SER A 288 -12.47 4.31 14.43
C SER A 288 -12.50 2.86 13.93
N LEU A 289 -11.47 2.05 14.25
CA LEU A 289 -11.41 0.63 13.90
C LEU A 289 -12.53 -0.16 14.59
N ARG A 290 -12.78 0.10 15.88
CA ARG A 290 -13.89 -0.50 16.63
C ARG A 290 -15.25 -0.21 15.98
N ILE A 291 -15.51 1.05 15.59
CA ILE A 291 -16.77 1.44 14.94
C ILE A 291 -16.96 0.68 13.63
N ARG A 292 -15.92 0.61 12.79
CA ARG A 292 -15.95 -0.14 11.52
C ARG A 292 -16.15 -1.63 11.74
N ARG A 293 -15.49 -2.22 12.75
CA ARG A 293 -15.74 -3.62 13.14
C ARG A 293 -17.18 -3.84 13.56
N ASN A 294 -17.75 -2.97 14.39
CA ASN A 294 -19.14 -3.08 14.82
C ASN A 294 -20.09 -3.04 13.62
N SER A 295 -19.83 -2.16 12.64
CA SER A 295 -20.59 -2.13 11.38
C SER A 295 -20.52 -3.46 10.62
N ALA A 296 -19.33 -4.09 10.57
CA ALA A 296 -19.15 -5.39 9.93
C ALA A 296 -19.77 -6.56 10.74
N ALA A 297 -19.85 -6.47 12.06
CA ALA A 297 -20.37 -7.52 12.93
C ALA A 297 -21.91 -7.55 13.01
N HIS A 298 -22.59 -6.44 12.73
CA HIS A 298 -24.05 -6.33 12.80
C HIS A 298 -24.68 -6.25 11.41
N PRO A 299 -25.91 -6.77 11.20
CA PRO A 299 -26.60 -6.61 9.92
C PRO A 299 -26.61 -5.13 9.51
N SER A 300 -26.05 -4.84 8.34
CA SER A 300 -26.05 -3.51 7.76
C SER A 300 -26.23 -3.66 6.25
N ASP A 301 -26.79 -2.63 5.60
CA ASP A 301 -26.99 -2.64 4.15
C ASP A 301 -25.68 -2.38 3.37
N GLN A 302 -24.58 -2.12 4.09
CA GLN A 302 -23.27 -1.82 3.51
C GLN A 302 -22.34 -3.02 3.66
N GLU A 303 -22.08 -3.69 2.54
CA GLU A 303 -21.09 -4.77 2.48
C GLU A 303 -19.70 -4.18 2.14
N PRO A 304 -18.68 -4.44 2.98
CA PRO A 304 -17.33 -3.97 2.71
C PRO A 304 -16.76 -4.68 1.48
N GLU A 305 -16.02 -3.94 0.65
CA GLU A 305 -15.32 -4.52 -0.48
C GLU A 305 -13.95 -5.10 -0.08
N ARG A 306 -13.36 -5.93 -0.94
CA ARG A 306 -12.02 -6.52 -0.73
C ARG A 306 -10.96 -5.49 -0.33
N VAL A 307 -10.94 -4.35 -1.02
CA VAL A 307 -9.95 -3.28 -0.77
C VAL A 307 -10.17 -2.65 0.61
N GLU A 308 -11.42 -2.49 1.03
CA GLU A 308 -11.74 -1.94 2.35
C GLU A 308 -11.34 -2.89 3.49
N ALA A 309 -11.62 -4.19 3.33
CA ALA A 309 -11.24 -5.21 4.31
C ALA A 309 -9.71 -5.35 4.42
N LEU A 310 -8.99 -5.35 3.29
CA LEU A 310 -7.53 -5.35 3.30
C LEU A 310 -6.96 -4.09 3.96
N ALA A 311 -7.50 -2.91 3.66
CA ALA A 311 -7.11 -1.67 4.32
C ALA A 311 -7.36 -1.74 5.84
N PHE A 312 -8.47 -2.33 6.27
CA PHE A 312 -8.76 -2.56 7.68
C PHE A 312 -7.68 -3.42 8.37
N ILE A 313 -7.29 -4.55 7.77
CA ILE A 313 -6.22 -5.42 8.30
C ILE A 313 -4.92 -4.64 8.48
N ILE A 314 -4.49 -3.89 7.47
CA ILE A 314 -3.25 -3.11 7.50
C ILE A 314 -3.29 -2.06 8.62
N GLU A 315 -4.43 -1.41 8.80
CA GLU A 315 -4.63 -0.43 9.85
C GLU A 315 -4.61 -1.04 11.26
N CYS A 316 -5.16 -2.24 11.43
CA CYS A 316 -5.07 -3.02 12.67
C CYS A 316 -3.62 -3.35 13.02
N MET A 317 -2.85 -3.88 12.06
CA MET A 317 -1.43 -4.18 12.26
C MET A 317 -0.63 -2.93 12.62
N THR A 318 -0.89 -1.81 11.92
CA THR A 318 -0.26 -0.51 12.19
C THR A 318 -0.62 0.02 13.58
N ALA A 319 -1.85 -0.21 14.06
CA ALA A 319 -2.25 0.20 15.39
C ALA A 319 -1.49 -0.58 16.47
N ILE A 320 -1.33 -1.89 16.31
CA ILE A 320 -0.54 -2.73 17.24
C ILE A 320 0.93 -2.30 17.26
N GLU A 321 1.53 -2.04 16.09
CA GLU A 321 2.91 -1.57 15.99
C GLU A 321 3.12 -0.26 16.77
N ARG A 322 2.14 0.65 16.75
CA ARG A 322 2.20 1.91 17.49
C ARG A 322 1.95 1.75 18.99
N LEU A 323 1.20 0.72 19.39
CA LEU A 323 1.00 0.34 20.79
C LEU A 323 2.17 -0.47 21.35
N THR A 324 3.08 -0.94 20.50
CA THR A 324 4.32 -1.56 20.96
C THR A 324 5.23 -0.47 21.54
N PRO A 325 5.67 -0.59 22.81
CA PRO A 325 6.67 0.30 23.35
C PRO A 325 7.93 0.22 22.48
N LYS A 326 8.32 1.32 21.84
CA LYS A 326 9.65 1.42 21.22
C LYS A 326 10.64 1.23 22.35
N LYS A 327 11.55 0.25 22.25
CA LYS A 327 12.67 0.11 23.17
C LYS A 327 13.42 1.45 23.20
N GLN A 328 13.12 2.31 24.17
CA GLN A 328 13.96 3.45 24.46
C GLN A 328 15.22 2.88 25.12
N GLU A 329 16.39 3.15 24.54
CA GLU A 329 17.70 2.72 25.02
C GLU A 329 18.11 3.37 26.37
N HIS A 330 17.16 3.82 27.17
CA HIS A 330 17.38 4.52 28.42
C HIS A 330 16.79 3.78 29.62
N PHE A 331 17.19 2.53 29.82
CA PHE A 331 17.17 1.90 31.15
C PHE A 331 18.29 0.85 31.23
N ARG A 332 19.52 1.35 31.36
CA ARG A 332 20.54 0.73 32.22
C ARG A 332 20.80 1.74 33.33
N ALA A 333 20.13 1.53 34.46
CA ALA A 333 20.58 2.07 35.74
C ALA A 333 21.49 1.02 36.39
#